data_AF-A0A7S4G0J3-F1
#
_entry.id   AF-A0A7S4G0J3-F1
#
_cell.length_a   1.000
_cell.length_b   1.000
_cell.length_c   1.000
_cell.angle_alpha   90.00
_cell.angle_beta   90.00
_cell.angle_gamma   90.00
#
_symmetry.space_group_name_H-M   'P 1'
#
loop_
_entity.id
_entity.type
_entity.pdbx_description
1 polymer ?
#
loop_
_entity_poly.entity_id
_entity_poly.type
_entity_poly.pdbx_seq_one_letter_code
_entity_poly.pdbx_strand_id
1 'polypeptide(L)'
;HAMKPAAIDLAKEMLTGAGIELGDSDVLDNKTIEEKKLIDNHYYAIANKASLTKPKDLSPPADKQEEFASLFGTSWSDVLAENKVFNALDACAELGVDGNELDGIWATAKKGGKLVKFGGGFYVGELDA
;
A
#
# COMPACT_ATOMS: atom_id res chain seq x y z
N HIS A 1 -17.10 -0.27 -1.43
CA HIS A 1 -18.01 -0.59 -0.30
C HIS A 1 -18.59 0.64 0.43
N ALA A 2 -17.90 1.79 0.51
CA ALA A 2 -18.34 2.96 1.30
C ALA A 2 -19.17 4.04 0.55
N MET A 3 -19.06 4.16 -0.78
CA MET A 3 -19.88 5.11 -1.57
C MET A 3 -21.27 4.53 -1.89
N LYS A 4 -22.09 4.28 -0.87
CA LYS A 4 -23.52 4.02 -1.05
C LYS A 4 -24.29 5.27 -0.62
N PRO A 5 -25.36 5.69 -1.33
CA PRO A 5 -26.15 6.86 -0.93
C PRO A 5 -26.56 6.84 0.54
N ALA A 6 -27.08 5.71 1.02
CA ALA A 6 -27.48 5.54 2.43
C ALA A 6 -26.34 5.73 3.45
N ALA A 7 -25.09 5.38 3.10
CA ALA A 7 -23.95 5.59 3.98
C ALA A 7 -23.51 7.05 4.02
N ILE A 8 -23.62 7.75 2.88
CA ILE A 8 -23.37 9.19 2.76
C ILE A 8 -24.41 9.96 3.56
N ASP A 9 -25.69 9.61 3.42
CA ASP A 9 -26.79 10.28 4.10
C ASP A 9 -26.67 10.10 5.62
N LEU A 10 -26.39 8.89 6.10
CA LEU A 10 -26.15 8.63 7.51
C LEU A 10 -24.98 9.48 8.07
N ALA A 11 -23.87 9.57 7.33
CA ALA A 11 -22.74 10.38 7.76
C ALA A 11 -23.10 11.87 7.83
N LYS A 12 -23.87 12.38 6.86
CA LYS A 12 -24.35 13.77 6.87
C LYS A 12 -25.24 14.05 8.06
N GLU A 13 -26.22 13.18 8.33
CA GLU A 13 -27.12 13.30 9.49
C GLU A 13 -26.37 13.32 10.82
N MET A 14 -25.35 12.46 10.97
CA MET A 14 -24.55 12.43 12.19
C MET A 14 -23.74 13.71 12.39
N LEU A 15 -23.12 14.24 11.32
CA LEU A 15 -22.32 15.46 11.39
C LEU A 15 -23.21 16.68 11.69
N THR A 16 -24.33 16.85 10.98
CA THR A 16 -25.25 17.97 11.22
C THR A 16 -25.95 17.85 12.58
N GLY A 17 -26.31 16.64 13.01
CA GLY A 17 -26.84 16.37 14.34
C GLY A 17 -25.87 16.71 15.47
N ALA A 18 -24.56 16.66 15.20
CA ALA A 18 -23.51 17.12 16.11
C ALA A 18 -23.25 18.64 16.03
N GLY A 19 -24.02 19.38 15.23
CA GLY A 19 -23.86 20.83 15.04
C GLY A 19 -22.73 21.22 14.08
N ILE A 20 -22.23 20.29 13.27
CA ILE A 20 -21.20 20.56 12.25
C ILE A 20 -21.91 21.03 10.97
N GLU A 21 -21.54 22.21 10.50
CA GLU A 21 -21.97 22.71 9.18
C GLU A 21 -21.17 22.00 8.08
N LEU A 22 -21.90 21.49 7.08
CA LEU A 22 -21.29 20.88 5.91
C LEU A 22 -21.06 21.97 4.86
N GLY A 23 -19.81 22.11 4.40
CA GLY A 23 -19.47 22.95 3.25
C GLY A 23 -19.77 22.27 1.92
N ASP A 24 -19.05 22.67 0.87
CA ASP A 24 -19.22 22.13 -0.47
C ASP A 24 -18.91 20.63 -0.52
N SER A 25 -19.74 19.90 -1.26
CA SER A 25 -19.55 18.48 -1.53
C SER A 25 -19.58 18.21 -3.03
N ASP A 26 -18.63 17.43 -3.52
CA ASP A 26 -18.58 16.99 -4.92
C ASP A 26 -18.15 15.51 -4.99
N VAL A 27 -18.36 14.89 -6.15
CA VAL A 27 -17.97 13.50 -6.43
C VAL A 27 -16.69 13.49 -7.27
N LEU A 28 -15.65 12.87 -6.74
CA LEU A 28 -14.42 12.59 -7.48
C LEU A 28 -14.48 11.18 -8.07
N ASP A 29 -14.48 11.09 -9.40
CA ASP A 29 -14.44 9.81 -10.10
C ASP A 29 -13.02 9.21 -10.15
N ASN A 30 -12.93 7.89 -10.35
CA ASN A 30 -11.67 7.16 -10.36
C ASN A 30 -10.70 7.67 -11.43
N LYS A 31 -11.21 8.03 -12.62
CA LYS A 31 -10.37 8.48 -13.73
C LYS A 31 -9.69 9.81 -13.37
N THR A 32 -10.43 10.74 -12.78
CA THR A 32 -9.89 12.00 -12.28
C THR A 32 -8.84 11.78 -11.18
N ILE A 33 -9.10 10.83 -10.27
CA ILE A 33 -8.16 10.48 -9.19
C ILE A 33 -6.85 9.94 -9.75
N GLU A 34 -6.91 9.02 -10.72
CA GLU A 34 -5.74 8.43 -11.38
C GLU A 34 -4.97 9.48 -12.20
N GLU A 35 -5.64 10.24 -13.06
CA GLU A 35 -5.01 11.25 -13.93
C GLU A 35 -4.29 12.34 -13.12
N LYS A 36 -4.90 12.79 -12.02
CA LYS A 36 -4.35 13.84 -11.15
C LYS A 36 -3.49 13.30 -10.01
N LYS A 37 -3.33 11.97 -9.89
CA LYS A 37 -2.56 11.31 -8.83
C LYS A 37 -2.96 11.79 -7.42
N LEU A 38 -4.26 12.00 -7.18
CA LEU A 38 -4.75 12.67 -5.96
C LEU A 38 -4.46 11.86 -4.69
N ILE A 39 -4.63 10.53 -4.77
CA ILE A 39 -4.29 9.62 -3.68
C ILE A 39 -2.79 9.59 -3.47
N ASP A 40 -2.01 9.55 -4.56
CA ASP A 40 -0.56 9.57 -4.47
C ASP A 40 -0.04 10.87 -3.85
N ASN A 41 -0.66 12.01 -4.11
CA ASN A 41 -0.25 13.29 -3.52
C ASN A 41 -0.66 13.37 -2.02
N HIS A 42 -1.84 12.88 -1.66
CA HIS A 42 -2.33 12.91 -0.27
C HIS A 42 -1.61 11.90 0.63
N TYR A 43 -1.32 10.70 0.12
CA TYR A 43 -0.58 9.63 0.78
C TYR A 43 0.83 9.44 0.21
N TYR A 44 1.49 10.55 -0.14
CA TYR A 44 2.76 10.57 -0.86
C TYR A 44 3.82 9.63 -0.29
N ALA A 45 3.98 9.57 1.04
CA ALA A 45 4.96 8.69 1.65
C ALA A 45 4.72 7.19 1.34
N ILE A 46 3.47 6.76 1.19
CA ILE A 46 3.09 5.37 0.91
C ILE A 46 3.12 5.12 -0.60
N ALA A 47 2.48 5.98 -1.38
CA ALA A 47 2.45 5.87 -2.84
C ALA A 47 3.85 5.94 -3.45
N ASN A 48 4.71 6.81 -2.92
CA ASN A 48 6.10 6.90 -3.34
C ASN A 48 6.84 5.57 -3.13
N LYS A 49 6.66 4.89 -1.99
CA LYS A 49 7.31 3.59 -1.76
C LYS A 49 6.69 2.46 -2.56
N ALA A 50 5.38 2.51 -2.81
CA ALA A 50 4.66 1.48 -3.54
C ALA A 50 4.94 1.51 -5.06
N SER A 51 5.22 2.69 -5.62
CA SER A 51 5.16 2.88 -7.08
C SER A 51 6.33 3.65 -7.69
N LEU A 52 7.06 4.47 -6.92
CA LEU A 52 8.05 5.41 -7.46
C LEU A 52 9.49 5.09 -7.01
N THR A 53 9.69 4.85 -5.72
CA THR A 53 10.99 4.54 -5.13
C THR A 53 11.30 3.07 -5.36
N LYS A 54 12.53 2.78 -5.79
CA LYS A 54 12.99 1.40 -5.95
C LYS A 54 13.47 0.85 -4.61
N PRO A 55 13.38 -0.46 -4.36
CA PRO A 55 13.82 -1.06 -3.10
C PRO A 55 15.26 -0.71 -2.69
N LYS A 56 16.17 -0.58 -3.67
CA LYS A 56 17.58 -0.17 -3.44
C LYS A 56 17.74 1.22 -2.83
N ASP A 57 16.76 2.09 -3.01
CA ASP A 57 16.75 3.47 -2.51
C ASP A 57 16.01 3.56 -1.16
N LEU A 58 15.60 2.42 -0.59
CA LEU A 58 14.98 2.32 0.73
C LEU A 58 16.02 1.90 1.77
N SER A 59 15.93 2.50 2.95
CA SER A 59 16.78 2.18 4.09
C SER A 59 15.92 1.75 5.27
N PRO A 60 15.47 0.47 5.33
CA PRO A 60 14.79 -0.06 6.50
C PRO A 60 15.66 0.06 7.76
N PRO A 61 15.08 0.33 8.94
CA PRO A 61 15.83 0.34 10.21
C PRO A 61 16.59 -0.97 10.47
N ALA A 62 17.71 -0.91 11.21
CA ALA A 62 18.57 -2.07 11.45
C ALA A 62 17.85 -3.22 12.16
N ASP A 63 17.08 -2.93 13.20
CA ASP A 63 16.23 -3.89 13.91
C ASP A 63 15.24 -4.58 12.96
N LYS A 64 14.74 -3.85 11.95
CA LYS A 64 13.83 -4.38 10.94
C LYS A 64 14.53 -5.22 9.87
N GLN A 65 15.78 -4.94 9.56
CA GLN A 65 16.59 -5.81 8.71
C GLN A 65 16.92 -7.13 9.41
N GLU A 66 17.12 -7.11 10.73
CA GLU A 66 17.28 -8.33 11.53
C GLU A 66 15.99 -9.17 11.56
N GLU A 67 14.83 -8.54 11.79
CA GLU A 67 13.52 -9.21 11.70
C GLU A 67 13.30 -9.82 10.30
N PHE A 68 13.65 -9.09 9.24
CA PHE A 68 13.62 -9.58 7.86
C PHE A 68 14.48 -10.82 7.68
N ALA A 69 15.75 -10.77 8.08
CA ALA A 69 16.66 -11.89 7.95
C ALA A 69 16.20 -13.11 8.76
N SER A 70 15.65 -12.90 9.95
CA SER A 70 15.11 -13.98 10.77
C SER A 70 13.88 -14.64 10.15
N LEU A 71 13.03 -13.88 9.45
CA LEU A 71 11.81 -14.41 8.87
C LEU A 71 12.07 -15.11 7.52
N PHE A 72 12.89 -14.51 6.66
CA PHE A 72 13.08 -14.96 5.28
C PHE A 72 14.38 -15.73 5.05
N GLY A 73 15.27 -15.80 6.04
CA GLY A 73 16.54 -16.52 5.93
C GLY A 73 17.56 -15.90 4.96
N THR A 74 17.35 -14.65 4.55
CA THR A 74 18.24 -13.89 3.66
C THR A 74 18.32 -12.43 4.12
N SER A 75 19.44 -11.75 3.86
CA SER A 75 19.59 -10.35 4.27
C SER A 75 18.93 -9.39 3.28
N TRP A 76 18.58 -8.18 3.74
CA TRP A 76 18.06 -7.13 2.87
C TRP A 76 19.04 -6.77 1.74
N SER A 77 20.35 -6.77 2.03
CA SER A 77 21.39 -6.51 1.02
C SER A 77 21.48 -7.61 -0.03
N ASP A 78 21.30 -8.88 0.35
CA ASP A 78 21.38 -10.00 -0.59
C ASP A 78 20.21 -9.97 -1.57
N VAL A 79 18.98 -9.78 -1.08
CA VAL A 79 17.80 -9.70 -1.98
C VAL A 79 17.85 -8.50 -2.93
N LEU A 80 18.50 -7.41 -2.52
CA LEU A 80 18.79 -6.27 -3.40
C LEU A 80 19.82 -6.63 -4.46
N ALA A 81 20.93 -7.28 -4.08
CA ALA A 81 21.97 -7.70 -5.01
C ALA A 81 21.46 -8.74 -6.02
N GLU A 82 20.53 -9.60 -5.60
CA GLU A 82 19.90 -10.63 -6.42
C GLU A 82 18.70 -10.11 -7.23
N ASN A 83 18.33 -8.83 -7.11
CA ASN A 83 17.13 -8.23 -7.71
C ASN A 83 15.84 -9.02 -7.43
N LYS A 84 15.68 -9.51 -6.19
CA LYS A 84 14.51 -10.32 -5.76
C LYS A 84 13.46 -9.53 -4.99
N VAL A 85 13.65 -8.22 -4.83
CA VAL A 85 12.72 -7.35 -4.13
C VAL A 85 12.24 -6.26 -5.07
N PHE A 86 10.94 -6.03 -5.06
CA PHE A 86 10.23 -5.13 -5.96
C PHE A 86 9.29 -4.23 -5.17
N ASN A 87 9.00 -3.04 -5.69
CA ASN A 87 7.83 -2.31 -5.23
C ASN A 87 6.56 -2.92 -5.86
N ALA A 88 5.37 -2.45 -5.47
CA ALA A 88 4.11 -3.06 -5.93
C ALA A 88 3.94 -2.95 -7.46
N LEU A 89 4.30 -1.82 -8.06
CA LEU A 89 4.20 -1.62 -9.51
C LEU A 89 5.15 -2.56 -10.27
N ASP A 90 6.39 -2.67 -9.82
CA ASP A 90 7.39 -3.54 -10.43
C ASP A 90 7.03 -5.03 -10.21
N ALA A 91 6.47 -5.38 -9.04
CA ALA A 91 6.01 -6.74 -8.76
C ALA A 91 4.87 -7.16 -9.69
N CYS A 92 3.91 -6.27 -9.96
CA CYS A 92 2.87 -6.50 -10.97
C CYS A 92 3.49 -6.78 -12.34
N ALA A 93 4.48 -5.99 -12.76
CA ALA A 93 5.15 -6.18 -14.04
C ALA A 93 5.95 -7.49 -14.11
N GLU A 94 6.66 -7.86 -13.04
CA GLU A 94 7.47 -9.08 -12.96
C GLU A 94 6.61 -10.35 -12.95
N LEU A 95 5.50 -10.32 -12.22
CA LEU A 95 4.58 -11.46 -12.11
C LEU A 95 3.56 -11.53 -13.26
N GLY A 96 3.44 -10.45 -14.07
CA GLY A 96 2.46 -10.37 -15.14
C GLY A 96 1.01 -10.27 -14.64
N VAL A 97 0.80 -9.64 -13.49
CA VAL A 97 -0.51 -9.53 -12.82
C VAL A 97 -0.94 -8.08 -12.66
N ASP A 98 -2.24 -7.85 -12.45
CA ASP A 98 -2.76 -6.53 -12.07
C ASP A 98 -2.70 -6.29 -10.55
N GLY A 99 -3.09 -5.08 -10.12
CA GLY A 99 -3.08 -4.72 -8.70
C GLY A 99 -4.06 -5.51 -7.82
N ASN A 100 -5.18 -5.99 -8.38
CA ASN A 100 -6.15 -6.79 -7.64
C ASN A 100 -5.63 -8.22 -7.44
N GLU A 101 -5.01 -8.78 -8.47
CA GLU A 101 -4.35 -10.08 -8.42
C GLU A 101 -3.19 -10.05 -7.43
N LEU A 102 -2.35 -8.99 -7.47
CA LEU A 102 -1.27 -8.79 -6.50
C LEU A 102 -1.80 -8.67 -5.06
N ASP A 103 -2.92 -7.97 -4.83
CA ASP A 103 -3.55 -7.89 -3.50
C ASP A 103 -3.99 -9.28 -3.00
N GLY A 104 -4.46 -10.15 -3.90
CA GLY A 104 -4.78 -11.55 -3.59
C GLY A 104 -3.56 -12.37 -3.16
N ILE A 105 -2.45 -12.26 -3.90
CA ILE A 105 -1.18 -12.93 -3.57
C ILE A 105 -0.64 -12.41 -2.22
N TRP A 106 -0.66 -11.08 -2.05
CA TRP A 106 -0.26 -10.42 -0.81
C TRP A 106 -1.10 -10.86 0.39
N ALA A 107 -2.42 -11.01 0.23
CA ALA A 107 -3.31 -11.49 1.27
C ALA A 107 -2.96 -12.92 1.72
N THR A 108 -2.49 -13.76 0.81
CA THR A 108 -2.01 -15.12 1.12
C THR A 108 -0.72 -15.07 1.94
N ALA A 109 0.27 -14.27 1.52
CA ALA A 109 1.49 -14.05 2.28
C ALA A 109 1.20 -13.52 3.69
N LYS A 110 0.26 -12.58 3.81
CA LYS A 110 -0.17 -12.02 5.10
C LYS A 110 -0.78 -13.08 6.02
N LYS A 111 -1.64 -13.95 5.49
CA LYS A 111 -2.22 -15.06 6.27
C LYS A 111 -1.16 -16.09 6.69
N GLY A 112 -0.16 -16.30 5.85
CA GLY A 112 0.98 -17.18 6.13
C GLY A 112 2.01 -16.60 7.11
N GLY A 113 1.83 -15.36 7.58
CA GLY A 113 2.80 -14.70 8.45
C GLY A 113 4.11 -14.30 7.74
N LYS A 114 4.11 -14.25 6.41
CA LYS A 114 5.29 -13.97 5.57
C LYS A 114 5.53 -12.47 5.35
N LEU A 115 5.22 -11.61 6.33
CA LEU A 115 5.33 -10.16 6.23
C LEU A 115 6.18 -9.58 7.37
N VAL A 116 7.05 -8.63 7.03
CA VAL A 116 7.77 -7.78 8.01
C VAL A 116 7.34 -6.33 7.85
N LYS A 117 7.10 -5.66 8.99
CA LYS A 117 6.77 -4.23 9.02
C LYS A 117 8.03 -3.42 9.26
N PHE A 118 8.45 -2.67 8.24
CA PHE A 118 9.60 -1.77 8.33
C PHE A 118 9.27 -0.42 8.99
N GLY A 119 7.99 -0.04 9.06
CA GLY A 119 7.51 1.12 9.84
C GLY A 119 6.54 2.01 9.06
N GLY A 120 5.69 2.79 9.74
CA GLY A 120 4.85 3.82 9.09
C GLY A 120 4.05 3.37 7.85
N GLY A 121 3.46 2.17 7.87
CA GLY A 121 2.72 1.62 6.72
C GLY A 121 3.58 0.95 5.63
N PHE A 122 4.90 0.92 5.80
CA PHE A 122 5.85 0.23 4.91
C PHE A 122 6.06 -1.21 5.37
N TYR A 123 5.76 -2.16 4.48
CA TYR A 123 5.87 -3.59 4.70
C TYR A 123 6.60 -4.23 3.53
N VAL A 124 7.23 -5.37 3.80
CA VAL A 124 7.71 -6.30 2.78
C VAL A 124 7.08 -7.67 3.06
N GLY A 125 6.73 -8.39 2.00
CA GLY A 125 6.19 -9.73 2.08
C GLY A 125 6.87 -10.64 1.07
N GLU A 126 7.10 -11.88 1.45
CA GLU A 126 7.50 -12.93 0.51
C GLU A 126 6.26 -13.43 -0.21
N LEU A 127 6.28 -13.32 -1.55
CA LEU A 127 5.20 -13.77 -2.40
C LEU A 127 5.52 -15.18 -2.90
N ASP A 128 4.61 -16.12 -2.68
CA ASP A 128 4.67 -17.43 -3.31
C ASP A 128 4.10 -17.28 -4.73
N ALA A 129 4.98 -17.32 -5.73
CA ALA A 129 4.63 -17.33 -7.16
C ALA A 129 4.46 -18.76 -7.68
#